data_AF-A0AAD4KHD4-F1
#
_entry.id   AF-A0AAD4KHD4-F1
#
_cell.length_a   1.000
_cell.length_b   1.000
_cell.length_c   1.000
_cell.angle_alpha   90.00
_cell.angle_beta   90.00
_cell.angle_gamma   90.00
#
_symmetry.space_group_name_H-M   'P 1'
#
loop_
_entity.id
_entity.type
_entity.pdbx_description
1 polymer ?
#
loop_
_entity_poly.entity_id
_entity_poly.type
_entity_poly.pdbx_seq_one_letter_code
_entity_poly.pdbx_strand_id
1 'polypeptide(L)'
;MLFTSIVAIAFATSVAGHGYMYIPPSRTRLGHESGIDTCPECTILEPVSGWPDLNGPVVGRSGVCGYNARVSVDYNQPNASWGGQKLAATYKAGEVVTVQWCVDHNGDHGGMFSYRICQNQTLVNKFLDPTYLPTDDEKEEAEKCFEEGLLPCTDVDGQECDYSPDCQEGEECWNNKWFTCKAYSGTSCHGVDNSTLGSCYTSIAGGYTVTKKIKIPDYVTNHTLLAWKWNAEETSQVYLSCADIAITK
;
A
#
# COMPACT_ATOMS: atom_id res chain seq x y z
N MET A 1 52.78 -15.89 -16.50
CA MET A 1 52.14 -14.82 -15.72
C MET A 1 50.64 -15.03 -15.82
N LEU A 2 50.01 -15.63 -14.80
CA LEU A 2 48.56 -15.78 -14.74
C LEU A 2 47.98 -14.51 -14.13
N PHE A 3 47.17 -13.78 -14.89
CA PHE A 3 46.35 -12.69 -14.38
C PHE A 3 45.06 -13.30 -13.81
N THR A 4 44.98 -13.39 -12.49
CA THR A 4 43.74 -13.73 -11.79
C THR A 4 42.88 -12.47 -11.74
N SER A 5 41.82 -12.42 -12.56
CA SER A 5 40.83 -11.34 -12.49
C SER A 5 39.93 -11.57 -11.27
N ILE A 6 40.00 -10.67 -10.30
CA ILE A 6 39.08 -10.62 -9.17
C ILE A 6 37.77 -10.04 -9.69
N VAL A 7 36.73 -10.86 -9.81
CA VAL A 7 35.35 -10.39 -10.01
C VAL A 7 34.85 -9.89 -8.67
N ALA A 8 34.75 -8.57 -8.51
CA ALA A 8 34.08 -7.96 -7.37
C ALA A 8 32.57 -8.12 -7.57
N ILE A 9 31.95 -9.01 -6.80
CA ILE A 9 30.49 -9.09 -6.69
C ILE A 9 30.07 -7.91 -5.82
N ALA A 10 29.63 -6.82 -6.45
CA ALA A 10 28.95 -5.74 -5.75
C ALA A 10 27.58 -6.26 -5.30
N PHE A 11 27.46 -6.62 -4.02
CA PHE A 11 26.16 -6.64 -3.35
C PHE A 11 25.70 -5.17 -3.25
N ALA A 12 24.99 -4.69 -4.27
CA ALA A 12 24.23 -3.46 -4.12
C ALA A 12 23.17 -3.73 -3.07
N THR A 13 23.35 -3.20 -1.85
CA THR A 13 22.25 -3.08 -0.90
C THR A 13 21.30 -2.06 -1.51
N SER A 14 20.32 -2.52 -2.28
CA SER A 14 19.18 -1.70 -2.65
C SER A 14 18.58 -1.20 -1.35
N VAL A 15 18.62 0.10 -1.13
CA VAL A 15 17.87 0.72 -0.04
C VAL A 15 16.42 0.42 -0.36
N ALA A 16 15.76 -0.36 0.50
CA ALA A 16 14.36 -0.67 0.29
C ALA A 16 13.53 0.58 0.58
N GLY A 17 12.39 0.69 -0.08
CA GLY A 17 11.40 1.71 0.19
C GLY A 17 10.73 1.35 1.47
N HIS A 18 10.06 2.32 2.08
CA HIS A 18 9.51 2.08 3.38
C HIS A 18 8.27 2.94 3.55
N GLY A 19 7.11 2.28 3.55
CA GLY A 19 5.85 2.96 3.82
C GLY A 19 4.70 2.00 4.07
N TYR A 20 3.65 2.52 4.69
CA TYR A 20 2.43 1.76 5.01
C TYR A 20 1.22 2.70 5.18
N MET A 21 0.02 2.15 5.02
CA MET A 21 -1.22 2.92 5.19
C MET A 21 -1.43 3.36 6.65
N TYR A 22 -1.84 4.62 6.86
CA TYR A 22 -1.91 5.25 8.18
C TYR A 22 -3.32 5.72 8.58
N ILE A 23 -4.11 6.26 7.64
CA ILE A 23 -5.52 6.67 7.85
C ILE A 23 -6.41 6.08 6.74
N PRO A 24 -7.52 5.38 7.10
CA PRO A 24 -7.82 4.86 8.45
C PRO A 24 -6.71 3.91 8.97
N PRO A 25 -6.65 3.63 10.29
CA PRO A 25 -5.63 2.74 10.84
C PRO A 25 -5.61 1.38 10.15
N SER A 26 -4.51 1.10 9.44
CA SER A 26 -4.32 -0.20 8.77
C SER A 26 -3.98 -1.29 9.77
N ARG A 27 -4.10 -2.55 9.34
CA ARG A 27 -3.63 -3.70 10.11
C ARG A 27 -2.15 -3.58 10.44
N THR A 28 -1.33 -3.07 9.52
CA THR A 28 0.10 -2.78 9.74
C THR A 28 0.31 -1.75 10.85
N ARG A 29 -0.45 -0.65 10.83
CA ARG A 29 -0.41 0.36 11.89
C ARG A 29 -0.81 -0.23 13.25
N LEU A 30 -1.91 -0.98 13.30
CA LEU A 30 -2.40 -1.63 14.51
C LEU A 30 -1.41 -2.70 15.03
N GLY A 31 -0.72 -3.40 14.12
CA GLY A 31 0.37 -4.32 14.44
C GLY A 31 1.49 -3.61 15.18
N HIS A 32 1.92 -2.44 14.69
CA HIS A 32 2.90 -1.60 15.38
C HIS A 32 2.39 -1.06 16.72
N GLU A 33 1.19 -0.45 16.75
CA GLU A 33 0.61 0.13 17.98
C GLU A 33 0.38 -0.92 19.08
N SER A 34 0.22 -2.20 18.71
CA SER A 34 0.12 -3.33 19.65
C SER A 34 1.47 -3.91 20.09
N GLY A 35 2.58 -3.40 19.56
CA GLY A 35 3.94 -3.86 19.86
C GLY A 35 4.36 -5.15 19.14
N ILE A 36 3.58 -5.62 18.18
CA ILE A 36 3.87 -6.83 17.38
C ILE A 36 4.83 -6.48 16.23
N ASP A 37 4.63 -5.34 15.58
CA ASP A 37 5.44 -4.91 14.44
C ASP A 37 6.48 -3.86 14.83
N THR A 38 7.75 -4.22 14.70
CA THR A 38 8.90 -3.38 15.03
C THR A 38 9.36 -2.49 13.87
N CYS A 39 8.86 -2.73 12.66
CA CYS A 39 9.13 -1.92 11.47
C CYS A 39 7.90 -2.00 10.53
N PRO A 40 6.81 -1.27 10.81
CA PRO A 40 5.60 -1.33 10.00
C PRO A 40 5.86 -1.01 8.51
N GLU A 41 6.76 -0.06 8.25
CA GLU A 41 7.18 0.35 6.93
C GLU A 41 7.98 -0.71 6.15
N CYS A 42 8.43 -1.78 6.81
CA CYS A 42 9.13 -2.92 6.18
C CYS A 42 8.17 -3.96 5.55
N THR A 43 6.87 -3.67 5.43
CA THR A 43 5.88 -4.59 4.82
C THR A 43 5.97 -4.53 3.30
N ILE A 44 6.88 -5.32 2.74
CA ILE A 44 7.34 -5.24 1.35
C ILE A 44 7.01 -6.51 0.52
N LEU A 45 6.65 -6.31 -0.75
CA LEU A 45 6.65 -7.32 -1.81
C LEU A 45 7.86 -7.10 -2.71
N GLU A 46 8.83 -8.01 -2.68
CA GLU A 46 10.04 -7.93 -3.50
C GLU A 46 10.70 -9.31 -3.72
N PRO A 47 11.49 -9.49 -4.78
CA PRO A 47 11.62 -8.59 -5.94
C PRO A 47 10.44 -8.74 -6.91
N VAL A 48 9.83 -7.61 -7.34
CA VAL A 48 8.75 -7.59 -8.34
C VAL A 48 8.85 -6.40 -9.29
N SER A 49 8.32 -6.54 -10.50
CA SER A 49 8.28 -5.44 -11.48
C SER A 49 6.98 -4.64 -11.34
N GLY A 50 6.95 -3.65 -10.45
CA GLY A 50 5.80 -2.77 -10.22
C GLY A 50 5.75 -1.52 -11.10
N TRP A 51 6.70 -1.35 -12.01
CA TRP A 51 6.80 -0.21 -12.92
C TRP A 51 7.30 -0.66 -14.30
N PRO A 52 6.76 -0.14 -15.42
CA PRO A 52 5.62 0.78 -15.52
C PRO A 52 4.25 0.08 -15.36
N ASP A 53 4.19 -1.25 -15.38
CA ASP A 53 2.95 -2.00 -15.16
C ASP A 53 2.58 -2.01 -13.67
N LEU A 54 1.59 -1.21 -13.30
CA LEU A 54 1.18 -1.03 -11.90
C LEU A 54 0.46 -2.27 -11.31
N ASN A 55 -0.11 -3.11 -12.15
CA ASN A 55 -0.90 -4.30 -11.77
C ASN A 55 -0.21 -5.62 -12.15
N GLY A 56 0.89 -5.58 -12.89
CA GLY A 56 1.67 -6.74 -13.30
C GLY A 56 2.23 -7.62 -12.19
N PRO A 57 2.66 -7.08 -11.03
CA PRO A 57 3.16 -7.90 -9.93
C PRO A 57 2.15 -8.90 -9.39
N VAL A 58 2.54 -10.18 -9.39
CA VAL A 58 1.92 -11.23 -8.57
C VAL A 58 2.19 -10.91 -7.10
N VAL A 59 1.14 -10.81 -6.27
CA VAL A 59 1.25 -10.38 -4.87
C VAL A 59 1.75 -11.47 -3.92
N GLY A 60 1.65 -12.74 -4.32
CA GLY A 60 2.09 -13.92 -3.60
C GLY A 60 1.69 -13.89 -2.12
N ARG A 61 2.67 -14.19 -1.25
CA ARG A 61 2.45 -14.19 0.19
C ARG A 61 2.02 -12.84 0.75
N SER A 62 2.43 -11.73 0.15
CA SER A 62 2.06 -10.39 0.62
C SER A 62 0.55 -10.17 0.54
N GLY A 63 -0.09 -10.64 -0.53
CA GLY A 63 -1.52 -10.45 -0.73
C GLY A 63 -1.94 -8.97 -0.65
N VAL A 64 -3.22 -8.73 -0.34
CA VAL A 64 -3.80 -7.37 -0.37
C VAL A 64 -3.51 -6.58 0.90
N CYS A 65 -3.17 -7.26 1.99
CA CYS A 65 -2.92 -6.66 3.30
C CYS A 65 -1.44 -6.55 3.69
N GLY A 66 -0.55 -7.19 2.93
CA GLY A 66 0.90 -7.20 3.18
C GLY A 66 1.37 -8.35 4.08
N TYR A 67 2.63 -8.75 3.86
CA TYR A 67 3.38 -9.66 4.72
C TYR A 67 4.65 -8.96 5.18
N ASN A 68 4.87 -8.88 6.50
CA ASN A 68 6.06 -8.26 7.06
C ASN A 68 7.08 -9.33 7.45
N ALA A 69 8.13 -9.48 6.64
CA ALA A 69 9.19 -10.45 6.87
C ALA A 69 10.04 -10.14 8.12
N ARG A 70 10.13 -8.88 8.56
CA ARG A 70 10.90 -8.49 9.76
C ARG A 70 10.40 -9.20 11.01
N VAL A 71 9.09 -9.31 11.14
CA VAL A 71 8.39 -9.88 12.30
C VAL A 71 7.63 -11.16 11.97
N SER A 72 7.71 -11.64 10.73
CA SER A 72 6.99 -12.81 10.22
C SER A 72 5.47 -12.73 10.42
N VAL A 73 4.90 -11.54 10.17
CA VAL A 73 3.47 -11.26 10.35
C VAL A 73 2.78 -11.26 8.99
N ASP A 74 1.69 -12.02 8.87
CA ASP A 74 0.80 -11.99 7.71
C ASP A 74 -0.46 -11.20 8.06
N TYR A 75 -0.60 -10.00 7.50
CA TYR A 75 -1.73 -9.12 7.79
C TYR A 75 -3.01 -9.52 7.07
N ASN A 76 -2.96 -10.50 6.17
CA ASN A 76 -4.15 -11.02 5.49
C ASN A 76 -5.05 -11.81 6.46
N GLN A 77 -4.49 -12.33 7.56
CA GLN A 77 -5.25 -12.99 8.62
C GLN A 77 -5.46 -12.06 9.83
N PRO A 78 -6.69 -11.92 10.34
CA PRO A 78 -6.97 -11.21 11.58
C PRO A 78 -6.38 -11.89 12.82
N ASN A 79 -6.21 -11.13 13.89
CA ASN A 79 -5.86 -11.66 15.20
C ASN A 79 -6.47 -10.81 16.34
N ALA A 80 -5.95 -10.99 17.56
CA ALA A 80 -6.41 -10.23 18.73
C ALA A 80 -6.07 -8.74 18.68
N SER A 81 -5.14 -8.29 17.83
CA SER A 81 -4.73 -6.89 17.67
C SER A 81 -5.47 -6.19 16.54
N TRP A 82 -5.65 -6.84 15.38
CA TRP A 82 -6.27 -6.25 14.18
C TRP A 82 -7.30 -7.18 13.51
N GLY A 83 -8.19 -6.61 12.69
CA GLY A 83 -9.17 -7.35 11.90
C GLY A 83 -10.31 -8.00 12.70
N GLY A 84 -10.99 -8.96 12.08
CA GLY A 84 -12.02 -9.78 12.71
C GLY A 84 -13.34 -9.06 12.88
N GLN A 85 -13.56 -8.41 14.03
CA GLN A 85 -14.72 -7.53 14.28
C GLN A 85 -14.29 -6.09 14.59
N LYS A 86 -12.97 -5.81 14.55
CA LYS A 86 -12.42 -4.50 14.83
C LYS A 86 -12.41 -3.66 13.56
N LEU A 87 -13.33 -2.71 13.49
CA LEU A 87 -13.36 -1.73 12.41
C LEU A 87 -12.44 -0.56 12.76
N ALA A 88 -11.59 -0.17 11.82
CA ALA A 88 -10.77 1.03 11.87
C ALA A 88 -11.60 2.30 11.58
N ALA A 89 -12.65 2.18 10.75
CA ALA A 89 -13.57 3.26 10.44
C ALA A 89 -14.95 2.77 9.97
N THR A 90 -15.94 3.65 10.00
CA THR A 90 -17.25 3.46 9.37
C THR A 90 -17.56 4.68 8.51
N TYR A 91 -17.89 4.45 7.25
CA TYR A 91 -18.21 5.47 6.27
C TYR A 91 -19.63 5.31 5.74
N LYS A 92 -20.12 6.32 5.02
CA LYS A 92 -21.33 6.22 4.21
C LYS A 92 -20.98 5.89 2.76
N ALA A 93 -21.87 5.17 2.10
CA ALA A 93 -21.82 4.97 0.66
C ALA A 93 -21.75 6.34 -0.06
N GLY A 94 -20.83 6.47 -1.01
CA GLY A 94 -20.61 7.72 -1.77
C GLY A 94 -19.85 8.82 -1.01
N GLU A 95 -19.48 8.60 0.26
CA GLU A 95 -18.77 9.60 1.07
C GLU A 95 -17.36 9.88 0.52
N VAL A 96 -16.97 11.15 0.47
CA VAL A 96 -15.58 11.54 0.20
C VAL A 96 -14.82 11.62 1.51
N VAL A 97 -13.78 10.80 1.66
CA VAL A 97 -13.03 10.64 2.91
C VAL A 97 -11.55 10.92 2.69
N THR A 98 -10.88 11.37 3.76
CA THR A 98 -9.42 11.51 3.78
C THR A 98 -8.77 10.16 4.02
N VAL A 99 -7.76 9.85 3.21
CA VAL A 99 -6.86 8.72 3.39
C VAL A 99 -5.43 9.20 3.45
N GLN A 100 -4.60 8.47 4.20
CA GLN A 100 -3.21 8.82 4.42
C GLN A 100 -2.36 7.56 4.48
N TRP A 101 -1.16 7.64 3.92
CA TRP A 101 -0.09 6.68 4.18
C TRP A 101 1.15 7.41 4.70
N CYS A 102 2.07 6.64 5.28
CA CYS A 102 3.29 7.15 5.89
C CYS A 102 4.49 6.65 5.10
N VAL A 103 5.36 7.56 4.65
CA VAL A 103 6.63 7.23 3.99
C VAL A 103 7.79 7.51 4.93
N ASP A 104 8.73 6.59 5.06
CA ASP A 104 9.94 6.78 5.86
C ASP A 104 10.91 7.74 5.15
N HIS A 105 11.56 8.61 5.92
CA HIS A 105 12.54 9.56 5.40
C HIS A 105 13.64 8.92 4.55
N ASN A 106 14.10 7.71 4.86
CA ASN A 106 15.18 7.03 4.14
C ASN A 106 14.67 6.08 3.05
N GLY A 107 13.36 5.96 2.86
CA GLY A 107 12.75 5.00 1.94
C GLY A 107 11.68 5.62 1.05
N ASP A 108 11.86 6.87 0.61
CA ASP A 108 10.95 7.57 -0.30
C ASP A 108 11.36 7.36 -1.76
N HIS A 109 10.69 6.42 -2.43
CA HIS A 109 11.03 5.94 -3.78
C HIS A 109 10.16 6.51 -4.91
N GLY A 110 9.42 7.59 -4.64
CA GLY A 110 8.53 8.17 -5.66
C GLY A 110 7.49 7.16 -6.16
N GLY A 111 7.13 7.23 -7.44
CA GLY A 111 6.18 6.29 -8.05
C GLY A 111 4.71 6.62 -7.77
N MET A 112 3.87 5.59 -7.76
CA MET A 112 2.41 5.74 -7.77
C MET A 112 1.71 4.84 -6.75
N PHE A 113 0.61 5.32 -6.20
CA PHE A 113 -0.16 4.61 -5.18
C PHE A 113 -1.67 4.69 -5.42
N SER A 114 -2.40 3.74 -4.86
CA SER A 114 -3.85 3.67 -4.97
C SER A 114 -4.52 3.11 -3.72
N TYR A 115 -5.84 3.30 -3.67
CA TYR A 115 -6.72 2.74 -2.66
C TYR A 115 -7.86 1.99 -3.35
N ARG A 116 -8.27 0.87 -2.77
CA ARG A 116 -9.09 -0.13 -3.44
C ARG A 116 -10.06 -0.80 -2.47
N ILE A 117 -11.27 -1.12 -2.94
CA ILE A 117 -12.26 -1.91 -2.18
C ILE A 117 -12.83 -3.00 -3.09
N CYS A 118 -12.53 -4.25 -2.77
CA CYS A 118 -13.18 -5.41 -3.39
C CYS A 118 -14.66 -5.49 -2.95
N GLN A 119 -15.58 -5.51 -3.91
CA GLN A 119 -17.03 -5.61 -3.66
C GLN A 119 -17.56 -7.06 -3.69
N ASN A 120 -16.66 -8.05 -3.73
CA ASN A 120 -17.01 -9.46 -3.57
C ASN A 120 -16.83 -9.89 -2.10
N GLN A 121 -17.92 -9.80 -1.32
CA GLN A 121 -17.88 -10.09 0.12
C GLN A 121 -17.45 -11.52 0.44
N THR A 122 -17.82 -12.51 -0.39
CA THR A 122 -17.42 -13.91 -0.17
C THR A 122 -15.92 -14.08 -0.20
N LEU A 123 -15.25 -13.37 -1.11
CA LEU A 123 -13.80 -13.37 -1.21
C LEU A 123 -13.16 -12.61 -0.04
N VAL A 124 -13.67 -11.41 0.27
CA VAL A 124 -13.18 -10.60 1.40
C VAL A 124 -13.32 -11.34 2.74
N ASN A 125 -14.39 -12.11 2.95
CA ASN A 125 -14.62 -12.85 4.20
C ASN A 125 -13.47 -13.81 4.55
N LYS A 126 -12.73 -14.34 3.56
CA LYS A 126 -11.54 -15.18 3.81
C LYS A 126 -10.44 -14.41 4.56
N PHE A 127 -10.38 -13.10 4.39
CA PHE A 127 -9.43 -12.18 5.04
C PHE A 127 -9.97 -11.61 6.36
N LEU A 128 -11.20 -11.95 6.73
CA LEU A 128 -11.87 -11.51 7.96
C LEU A 128 -12.01 -12.63 9.00
N ASP A 129 -11.68 -13.87 8.64
CA ASP A 129 -11.73 -15.02 9.54
C ASP A 129 -10.41 -15.20 10.30
N PRO A 130 -10.38 -15.01 11.63
CA PRO A 130 -9.16 -15.21 12.43
C PRO A 130 -8.68 -16.67 12.46
N THR A 131 -9.52 -17.63 12.07
CA THR A 131 -9.20 -19.07 12.05
C THR A 131 -8.75 -19.57 10.68
N TYR A 132 -8.74 -18.70 9.66
CA TYR A 132 -8.37 -19.05 8.30
C TYR A 132 -7.27 -18.12 7.79
N LEU A 133 -6.20 -18.70 7.24
CA LEU A 133 -5.16 -17.96 6.53
C LEU A 133 -5.40 -18.13 5.03
N PRO A 134 -5.72 -17.06 4.28
CA PRO A 134 -5.88 -17.13 2.84
C PRO A 134 -4.65 -17.73 2.15
N THR A 135 -4.88 -18.62 1.18
CA THR A 135 -3.82 -19.17 0.34
C THR A 135 -3.27 -18.10 -0.62
N ASP A 136 -2.10 -18.35 -1.21
CA ASP A 136 -1.54 -17.42 -2.22
C ASP A 136 -2.49 -17.27 -3.42
N ASP A 137 -3.15 -18.34 -3.88
CA ASP A 137 -4.14 -18.26 -4.97
C ASP A 137 -5.35 -17.38 -4.59
N GLU A 138 -5.82 -17.45 -3.34
CA GLU A 138 -6.92 -16.61 -2.85
C GLU A 138 -6.49 -15.15 -2.65
N LYS A 139 -5.21 -14.92 -2.33
CA LYS A 139 -4.60 -13.58 -2.29
C LYS A 139 -4.51 -12.98 -3.69
N GLU A 140 -4.15 -13.76 -4.71
CA GLU A 140 -4.18 -13.34 -6.11
C GLU A 140 -5.60 -13.08 -6.62
N GLU A 141 -6.55 -13.95 -6.26
CA GLU A 141 -7.96 -13.75 -6.60
C GLU A 141 -8.50 -12.47 -5.95
N ALA A 142 -8.14 -12.22 -4.70
CA ALA A 142 -8.49 -11.00 -3.99
C ALA A 142 -7.87 -9.77 -4.65
N GLU A 143 -6.57 -9.78 -4.97
CA GLU A 143 -5.89 -8.66 -5.62
C GLU A 143 -6.62 -8.22 -6.89
N LYS A 144 -7.01 -9.16 -7.76
CA LYS A 144 -7.79 -8.84 -8.96
C LYS A 144 -9.12 -8.16 -8.65
N CYS A 145 -9.83 -8.62 -7.61
CA CYS A 145 -11.05 -7.94 -7.15
C CYS A 145 -10.78 -6.53 -6.61
N PHE A 146 -9.65 -6.30 -5.95
CA PHE A 146 -9.25 -4.96 -5.52
C PHE A 146 -8.81 -4.07 -6.68
N GLU A 147 -8.18 -4.61 -7.72
CA GLU A 147 -7.86 -3.87 -8.95
C GLU A 147 -9.13 -3.42 -9.68
N GLU A 148 -10.14 -4.28 -9.79
CA GLU A 148 -11.48 -3.91 -10.27
C GLU A 148 -12.16 -2.88 -9.36
N GLY A 149 -11.88 -2.97 -8.06
CA GLY A 149 -12.38 -2.08 -7.00
C GLY A 149 -11.54 -0.83 -6.76
N LEU A 150 -10.73 -0.39 -7.72
CA LEU A 150 -9.95 0.85 -7.64
C LEU A 150 -10.86 2.03 -7.28
N LEU A 151 -10.40 2.87 -6.34
CA LEU A 151 -11.03 4.15 -5.99
C LEU A 151 -10.27 5.28 -6.68
N PRO A 152 -10.71 5.75 -7.86
CA PRO A 152 -9.94 6.65 -8.69
C PRO A 152 -9.74 8.00 -8.01
N CYS A 153 -8.56 8.61 -8.18
CA CYS A 153 -8.32 10.00 -7.81
C CYS A 153 -9.39 10.94 -8.41
N THR A 154 -9.77 10.67 -9.66
CA THR A 154 -10.69 11.47 -10.47
C THR A 154 -12.14 11.45 -10.01
N ASP A 155 -12.51 10.58 -9.07
CA ASP A 155 -13.89 10.49 -8.56
C ASP A 155 -14.19 11.53 -7.47
N VAL A 156 -13.19 12.31 -7.04
CA VAL A 156 -13.34 13.38 -6.05
C VAL A 156 -13.34 14.74 -6.74
N ASP A 157 -14.49 15.42 -6.71
CA ASP A 157 -14.65 16.75 -7.30
C ASP A 157 -13.63 17.76 -6.73
N GLY A 158 -12.89 18.41 -7.62
CA GLY A 158 -11.90 19.44 -7.28
C GLY A 158 -10.55 18.91 -6.78
N GLN A 159 -10.34 17.60 -6.74
CA GLN A 159 -9.02 17.01 -6.49
C GLN A 159 -8.17 17.04 -7.76
N GLU A 160 -6.94 17.53 -7.66
CA GLU A 160 -5.96 17.45 -8.77
C GLU A 160 -5.40 16.03 -8.88
N CYS A 161 -5.49 15.46 -10.07
CA CYS A 161 -5.09 14.10 -10.42
C CYS A 161 -4.12 14.13 -11.59
N ASP A 162 -2.85 14.32 -11.27
CA ASP A 162 -1.76 14.42 -12.23
C ASP A 162 -1.32 13.04 -12.73
N TYR A 163 -0.73 13.01 -13.93
CA TYR A 163 0.05 11.87 -14.39
C TYR A 163 1.43 11.88 -13.71
N SER A 164 2.04 10.70 -13.56
CA SER A 164 3.38 10.62 -12.99
C SER A 164 4.40 11.35 -13.88
N PRO A 165 5.25 12.23 -13.32
CA PRO A 165 6.34 12.86 -14.05
C PRO A 165 7.45 11.87 -14.43
N ASP A 166 7.46 10.68 -13.81
CA ASP A 166 8.41 9.59 -14.08
C ASP A 166 7.83 8.56 -15.06
N CYS A 167 6.70 8.88 -15.72
CA CYS A 167 6.04 8.03 -16.71
C CYS A 167 5.87 8.78 -18.04
N GLN A 168 5.91 8.05 -19.16
CA GLN A 168 5.68 8.59 -20.51
C GLN A 168 4.29 8.27 -21.03
N GLU A 169 3.73 9.18 -21.84
CA GLU A 169 2.45 8.94 -22.51
C GLU A 169 2.50 7.67 -23.37
N GLY A 170 1.54 6.78 -23.16
CA GLY A 170 1.46 5.48 -23.82
C GLY A 170 1.98 4.31 -22.98
N GLU A 171 2.67 4.56 -21.86
CA GLU A 171 3.02 3.53 -20.87
C GLU A 171 1.84 3.23 -19.93
N GLU A 172 1.84 2.06 -19.29
CA GLU A 172 0.75 1.65 -18.39
C GLU A 172 0.66 2.50 -17.11
N CYS A 173 1.79 3.08 -16.66
CA CYS A 173 1.84 4.04 -15.56
C CYS A 173 1.23 5.41 -15.93
N TRP A 174 0.89 5.67 -17.20
CA TRP A 174 0.28 6.93 -17.64
C TRP A 174 -1.22 6.94 -17.29
N ASN A 175 -1.49 6.94 -15.99
CA ASN A 175 -2.80 6.65 -15.42
C ASN A 175 -3.10 7.56 -14.22
N ASN A 176 -3.90 8.59 -14.43
CA ASN A 176 -4.30 9.52 -13.38
C ASN A 176 -5.50 9.04 -12.53
N LYS A 177 -5.98 7.80 -12.70
CA LYS A 177 -6.88 7.17 -11.72
C LYS A 177 -6.11 6.77 -10.47
N TRP A 178 -4.84 6.40 -10.63
CA TRP A 178 -3.91 6.24 -9.52
C TRP A 178 -3.42 7.61 -9.06
N PHE A 179 -2.98 7.69 -7.81
CA PHE A 179 -2.26 8.86 -7.32
C PHE A 179 -0.79 8.74 -7.68
N THR A 180 -0.17 9.87 -7.98
CA THR A 180 1.28 9.94 -8.18
C THR A 180 1.95 10.70 -7.05
N CYS A 181 3.15 10.26 -6.69
CA CYS A 181 4.11 11.08 -5.97
C CYS A 181 4.62 12.22 -6.87
N LYS A 182 5.38 13.16 -6.30
CA LYS A 182 6.20 14.06 -7.13
C LYS A 182 7.35 13.26 -7.74
N ALA A 183 8.04 13.85 -8.71
CA ALA A 183 9.14 13.19 -9.40
C ALA A 183 10.16 12.62 -8.41
N TYR A 184 10.63 11.40 -8.64
CA TYR A 184 11.64 10.77 -7.79
C TYR A 184 12.92 11.62 -7.70
N SER A 185 13.34 12.22 -8.83
CA SER A 185 14.47 13.16 -8.86
C SER A 185 14.22 14.50 -8.13
N GLY A 186 12.99 14.74 -7.66
CA GLY A 186 12.56 15.94 -6.97
C GLY A 186 12.33 15.71 -5.48
N THR A 187 11.07 15.86 -5.04
CA THR A 187 10.64 15.70 -3.65
C THR A 187 9.82 14.43 -3.42
N SER A 188 9.77 13.54 -4.42
CA SER A 188 9.17 12.20 -4.29
C SER A 188 7.80 12.20 -3.61
N CYS A 189 7.50 11.23 -2.73
CA CYS A 189 6.21 11.10 -2.08
C CYS A 189 6.02 12.10 -0.94
N HIS A 190 7.07 12.41 -0.16
CA HIS A 190 6.98 13.40 0.92
C HIS A 190 6.56 14.78 0.41
N GLY A 191 6.93 15.12 -0.82
CA GLY A 191 6.58 16.36 -1.50
C GLY A 191 5.10 16.53 -1.83
N VAL A 192 4.27 15.49 -1.68
CA VAL A 192 2.82 15.59 -1.85
C VAL A 192 2.20 16.46 -0.76
N ASP A 193 2.54 16.21 0.51
CA ASP A 193 2.07 17.02 1.64
C ASP A 193 3.07 18.10 2.04
N ASN A 194 4.36 17.90 1.74
CA ASN A 194 5.47 18.70 2.27
C ASN A 194 5.40 18.81 3.81
N SER A 195 5.06 17.70 4.46
CA SER A 195 4.86 17.61 5.91
C SER A 195 6.19 17.66 6.66
N THR A 196 6.14 17.94 7.96
CA THR A 196 7.34 17.89 8.82
C THR A 196 7.73 16.46 9.12
N LEU A 197 9.03 16.20 9.28
CA LEU A 197 9.55 14.89 9.70
C LEU A 197 8.92 14.46 11.04
N GLY A 198 8.48 13.21 11.13
CA GLY A 198 7.79 12.67 12.30
C GLY A 198 6.29 13.02 12.35
N SER A 199 5.70 13.48 11.24
CA SER A 199 4.26 13.72 11.13
C SER A 199 3.43 12.43 11.18
N CYS A 200 4.06 11.30 10.85
CA CYS A 200 3.56 9.95 11.10
C CYS A 200 4.73 9.03 11.51
N TYR A 201 4.43 7.89 12.11
CA TYR A 201 5.45 6.99 12.64
C TYR A 201 6.06 6.09 11.55
N THR A 202 7.38 6.06 11.49
CA THR A 202 8.18 4.96 10.91
C THR A 202 9.33 4.67 11.87
N SER A 203 9.81 3.43 11.89
CA SER A 203 10.84 2.99 12.84
C SER A 203 12.27 3.40 12.44
N ILE A 204 12.54 3.52 11.13
CA ILE A 204 13.90 3.67 10.60
C ILE A 204 14.42 5.11 10.75
N ALA A 205 13.71 6.10 10.22
CA ALA A 205 14.20 7.49 10.17
C ALA A 205 13.14 8.57 10.45
N GLY A 206 11.94 8.16 10.87
CA GLY A 206 10.80 9.06 11.05
C GLY A 206 10.06 9.29 9.72
N GLY A 207 8.74 9.46 9.82
CA GLY A 207 7.86 9.43 8.67
C GLY A 207 7.31 10.78 8.25
N TYR A 208 6.95 10.87 6.97
CA TYR A 208 6.17 11.95 6.36
C TYR A 208 4.80 11.44 5.96
N THR A 209 3.76 12.24 6.23
CA THR A 209 2.43 11.94 5.73
C THR A 209 2.35 12.15 4.22
N VAL A 210 1.56 11.31 3.56
CA VAL A 210 1.11 11.49 2.18
C VAL A 210 -0.42 11.36 2.16
N THR A 211 -1.12 12.46 1.89
CA THR A 211 -2.56 12.59 2.15
C THR A 211 -3.33 12.84 0.86
N LYS A 212 -4.44 12.11 0.68
CA LYS A 212 -5.36 12.25 -0.46
C LYS A 212 -6.81 12.10 -0.01
N LYS A 213 -7.74 12.34 -0.92
CA LYS A 213 -9.15 11.99 -0.74
C LYS A 213 -9.56 10.91 -1.74
N ILE A 214 -10.46 10.05 -1.29
CA ILE A 214 -11.11 9.02 -2.10
C ILE A 214 -12.62 9.12 -1.92
N LYS A 215 -13.37 8.66 -2.92
CA LYS A 215 -14.81 8.48 -2.81
C LYS A 215 -15.11 7.02 -2.47
N ILE A 216 -15.80 6.79 -1.36
CA ILE A 216 -16.28 5.47 -0.96
C ILE A 216 -17.35 5.01 -1.97
N PRO A 217 -17.31 3.76 -2.45
CA PRO A 217 -18.26 3.29 -3.45
C PRO A 217 -19.69 3.26 -2.91
N ASP A 218 -20.67 3.25 -3.83
CA ASP A 218 -22.08 3.03 -3.51
C ASP A 218 -22.36 1.54 -3.18
N TYR A 219 -21.64 1.02 -2.19
CA TYR A 219 -21.63 -0.38 -1.73
C TYR A 219 -21.81 -0.42 -0.21
N VAL A 220 -22.75 -1.22 0.29
CA VAL A 220 -23.04 -1.30 1.73
C VAL A 220 -22.59 -2.65 2.27
N THR A 221 -21.81 -2.61 3.36
CA THR A 221 -21.29 -3.80 4.04
C THR A 221 -20.95 -3.47 5.49
N ASN A 222 -21.23 -4.42 6.38
CA ASN A 222 -20.90 -4.28 7.80
C ASN A 222 -19.40 -4.41 8.07
N HIS A 223 -18.65 -5.07 7.18
CA HIS A 223 -17.20 -5.25 7.31
C HIS A 223 -16.60 -5.62 5.95
N THR A 224 -15.74 -4.74 5.43
CA THR A 224 -14.88 -5.01 4.27
C THR A 224 -13.48 -4.45 4.52
N LEU A 225 -12.62 -4.49 3.51
CA LEU A 225 -11.26 -3.96 3.55
C LEU A 225 -11.11 -2.78 2.59
N LEU A 226 -10.40 -1.76 3.05
CA LEU A 226 -9.80 -0.72 2.23
C LEU A 226 -8.31 -1.05 2.06
N ALA A 227 -7.90 -1.46 0.87
CA ALA A 227 -6.53 -1.86 0.57
C ALA A 227 -5.76 -0.73 -0.11
N TRP A 228 -4.57 -0.43 0.41
CA TRP A 228 -3.60 0.50 -0.15
C TRP A 228 -2.50 -0.28 -0.88
N LYS A 229 -2.04 0.25 -2.01
CA LYS A 229 -0.92 -0.28 -2.80
C LYS A 229 -0.04 0.88 -3.25
N TRP A 230 1.26 0.76 -3.07
CA TRP A 230 2.25 1.70 -3.59
C TRP A 230 3.31 0.95 -4.39
N ASN A 231 3.48 1.35 -5.64
CA ASN A 231 4.51 0.85 -6.53
C ASN A 231 5.65 1.88 -6.58
N ALA A 232 6.84 1.46 -6.17
CA ALA A 232 8.04 2.28 -6.24
C ALA A 232 8.47 2.47 -7.71
N GLU A 233 8.96 3.65 -8.05
CA GLU A 233 9.55 3.90 -9.37
C GLU A 233 11.05 3.54 -9.37
N GLU A 234 11.77 3.93 -8.32
CA GLU A 234 13.23 3.73 -8.22
C GLU A 234 13.62 2.24 -8.15
N THR A 235 12.78 1.39 -7.55
CA THR A 235 13.13 0.02 -7.16
C THR A 235 12.05 -1.00 -7.54
N SER A 236 12.45 -2.27 -7.61
CA SER A 236 11.56 -3.41 -7.93
C SER A 236 10.72 -3.85 -6.72
N GLN A 237 9.91 -2.92 -6.21
CA GLN A 237 9.28 -3.00 -4.90
C GLN A 237 7.82 -2.50 -4.91
N VAL A 238 6.97 -3.21 -4.16
CA VAL A 238 5.57 -2.81 -3.92
C VAL A 238 5.24 -2.93 -2.44
N TYR A 239 4.49 -1.95 -1.92
CA TYR A 239 4.05 -1.89 -0.52
C TYR A 239 2.54 -2.06 -0.45
N LEU A 240 2.09 -2.92 0.45
CA LEU A 240 0.70 -3.33 0.57
C LEU A 240 0.28 -3.22 2.03
N SER A 241 -0.92 -2.68 2.26
CA SER A 241 -1.53 -2.60 3.58
C SER A 241 -3.04 -2.56 3.41
N CYS A 242 -3.79 -3.03 4.40
CA CYS A 242 -5.25 -2.91 4.37
C CYS A 242 -5.81 -2.44 5.72
N ALA A 243 -6.97 -1.80 5.69
CA ALA A 243 -7.71 -1.37 6.87
C ALA A 243 -9.12 -1.96 6.86
N ASP A 244 -9.57 -2.45 8.02
CA ASP A 244 -10.92 -2.98 8.22
C ASP A 244 -11.93 -1.83 8.35
N ILE A 245 -12.93 -1.78 7.47
CA ILE A 245 -13.92 -0.68 7.44
C ILE A 245 -15.35 -1.21 7.31
N ALA A 246 -16.32 -0.39 7.70
CA ALA A 246 -17.73 -0.61 7.36
C ALA A 246 -18.22 0.51 6.43
N ILE A 247 -19.17 0.17 5.56
CA ILE A 247 -19.84 1.12 4.69
C ILE A 247 -21.34 1.01 4.90
N THR A 248 -21.93 2.09 5.37
CA THR A 248 -23.34 2.21 5.74
C THR A 248 -24.08 3.04 4.71
N LYS A 249 -25.41 3.08 4.80
CA LYS A 249 -26.25 3.93 3.95
C LYS A 249 -26.08 5.42 4.25
#